data_AF-A0A2N6L6L7-F1
#
_entry.id   AF-A0A2N6L6L7-F1
#
_cell.length_a   1.000
_cell.length_b   1.000
_cell.length_c   1.000
_cell.angle_alpha   90.00
_cell.angle_beta   90.00
_cell.angle_gamma   90.00
#
_symmetry.space_group_name_H-M   'P 1'
#
loop_
_entity.id
_entity.type
_entity.pdbx_description
1 polymer ?
#
loop_
_entity_poly.entity_id
_entity_poly.type
_entity_poly.pdbx_seq_one_letter_code
_entity_poly.pdbx_strand_id
1 'polypeptide(L)'
;MTKVLFISPYGEDYLADGLLHGLRSLLKENVVDFPKCAHLYKNYVQESKVKLYGNGFTLYGLLEDIPVDRTEIDFKIRNGFFDLIIFPAIFKNFGLFIEFLPYLNFRNTAIIDGDDTPQPYGYAGKWWREPKWWFLPKAHQQFLYFKREWTLETIRHFWFKLPPVFIC
;
A
#
# COMPACT_ATOMS: atom_id res chain seq x y z
N MET A 1 -7.05 21.97 3.76
CA MET A 1 -6.82 20.83 4.66
C MET A 1 -6.41 19.66 3.79
N THR A 2 -5.34 18.94 4.14
CA THR A 2 -4.73 17.92 3.27
C THR A 2 -5.69 16.78 2.96
N LYS A 3 -5.93 16.50 1.68
CA LYS A 3 -6.72 15.37 1.18
C LYS A 3 -5.81 14.21 0.81
N VAL A 4 -6.07 13.05 1.41
CA VAL A 4 -5.25 11.84 1.25
C VAL A 4 -6.08 10.75 0.59
N LEU A 5 -5.56 10.14 -0.47
CA LEU A 5 -6.06 8.87 -0.99
C LEU A 5 -5.23 7.73 -0.43
N PHE A 6 -5.88 6.74 0.14
CA PHE A 6 -5.28 5.54 0.68
C PHE A 6 -5.74 4.34 -0.16
N ILE A 7 -4.83 3.75 -0.94
CA ILE A 7 -5.13 2.64 -1.82
C ILE A 7 -5.15 1.34 -1.03
N SER A 8 -6.32 0.97 -0.53
CA SER A 8 -6.49 -0.14 0.39
C SER A 8 -6.00 -1.47 -0.20
N PRO A 9 -5.22 -2.27 0.55
CA PRO A 9 -4.92 -3.63 0.13
C PRO A 9 -6.17 -4.51 0.23
N TYR A 10 -6.14 -5.63 -0.51
CA TYR A 10 -7.13 -6.67 -0.30
C TYR A 10 -6.78 -7.46 0.98
N GLY A 11 -7.77 -7.57 1.88
CA GLY A 11 -7.63 -8.29 3.13
C GLY A 11 -6.86 -7.53 4.19
N GLU A 12 -6.51 -8.26 5.25
CA GLU A 12 -5.83 -7.71 6.43
C GLU A 12 -4.35 -7.45 6.16
N ASP A 13 -3.85 -6.36 6.72
CA ASP A 13 -2.45 -6.00 6.67
C ASP A 13 -2.12 -5.07 7.84
N TYR A 14 -1.44 -5.59 8.86
CA TYR A 14 -1.20 -4.85 10.11
C TYR A 14 -0.53 -3.49 9.90
N LEU A 15 0.42 -3.39 8.96
CA LEU A 15 1.09 -2.12 8.69
C LEU A 15 0.15 -1.14 7.98
N ALA A 16 -0.56 -1.60 6.94
CA ALA A 16 -1.51 -0.76 6.22
C ALA A 16 -2.68 -0.33 7.11
N ASP A 17 -3.27 -1.27 7.83
CA ASP A 17 -4.43 -1.07 8.69
C ASP A 17 -4.08 -0.13 9.84
N GLY A 18 -2.93 -0.32 10.50
CA GLY A 18 -2.41 0.59 11.52
C GLY A 18 -2.14 2.00 10.98
N LEU A 19 -1.58 2.10 9.77
CA LEU A 19 -1.37 3.39 9.11
C LEU A 19 -2.70 4.12 8.85
N LEU A 20 -3.73 3.41 8.39
CA LEU A 20 -5.04 3.99 8.15
C LEU A 20 -5.70 4.48 9.45
N HIS A 21 -5.56 3.75 10.57
CA HIS A 21 -5.99 4.21 11.89
C HIS A 21 -5.36 5.55 12.27
N GLY A 22 -4.03 5.65 12.12
CA GLY A 22 -3.30 6.88 12.41
C GLY A 22 -3.75 8.05 11.53
N LEU A 23 -3.82 7.84 10.21
CA LEU A 23 -4.28 8.84 9.24
C LEU A 23 -5.70 9.31 9.55
N ARG A 24 -6.62 8.38 9.84
CA ARG A 24 -8.02 8.70 10.15
C ARG A 24 -8.15 9.49 11.45
N SER A 25 -7.33 9.20 12.45
CA SER A 25 -7.33 9.93 13.72
C SER A 25 -6.89 11.39 13.55
N LEU A 26 -5.96 11.65 12.63
CA LEU A 26 -5.42 13.00 12.40
C LEU A 26 -6.23 13.82 11.40
N LEU A 27 -6.68 13.20 10.30
CA LEU A 27 -7.24 13.89 9.14
C LEU A 27 -8.74 13.62 8.93
N LYS A 28 -9.32 12.71 9.72
CA LYS A 28 -10.75 12.35 9.70
C LYS A 28 -11.25 12.08 8.28
N GLU A 29 -12.33 12.73 7.85
CA GLU A 29 -12.97 12.55 6.54
C GLU A 29 -12.07 12.90 5.34
N ASN A 30 -10.96 13.60 5.54
CA ASN A 30 -10.04 13.95 4.44
C ASN A 30 -9.18 12.77 3.96
N VAL A 31 -9.25 11.62 4.64
CA VAL A 31 -8.65 10.37 4.17
C VAL A 31 -9.70 9.58 3.40
N VAL A 32 -9.43 9.26 2.14
CA VAL A 32 -10.30 8.41 1.33
C VAL A 32 -9.63 7.06 1.17
N ASP A 33 -10.16 6.03 1.80
CA ASP A 33 -9.71 4.65 1.61
C ASP A 33 -10.47 4.05 0.41
N PHE A 34 -9.73 3.58 -0.59
CA PHE A 34 -10.27 3.02 -1.82
C PHE A 34 -9.52 1.74 -2.25
N PRO A 35 -10.23 0.60 -2.41
CA PRO A 35 -11.60 0.34 -1.96
C PRO A 35 -11.79 0.53 -0.45
N LYS A 36 -13.03 0.59 0.07
CA LYS A 36 -13.23 0.76 1.52
C LYS A 36 -12.59 -0.39 2.30
N CYS A 37 -11.76 -0.09 3.31
CA CYS A 37 -11.20 -1.07 4.25
C CYS A 37 -12.28 -1.53 5.24
N ALA A 38 -13.31 -2.23 4.76
CA ALA A 38 -14.53 -2.50 5.51
C ALA A 38 -14.27 -3.17 6.88
N HIS A 39 -13.27 -4.05 6.97
CA HIS A 39 -12.89 -4.78 8.20
C HIS A 39 -12.42 -3.89 9.35
N LEU A 40 -12.04 -2.64 9.08
CA LEU A 40 -11.62 -1.69 10.11
C LEU A 40 -12.77 -0.93 10.76
N TYR A 41 -13.95 -0.89 10.13
CA TYR A 41 -15.09 -0.07 10.55
C TYR A 41 -16.04 -0.81 11.48
N LYS A 42 -16.64 -0.09 12.45
CA LYS A 42 -17.54 -0.64 13.47
C LYS A 42 -18.76 -1.39 12.93
N ASN A 43 -19.22 -1.04 11.73
CA ASN A 43 -20.35 -1.71 11.07
C ASN A 43 -19.95 -2.97 10.29
N TYR A 44 -18.69 -3.42 10.40
CA TYR A 44 -18.28 -4.67 9.81
C TYR A 44 -19.02 -5.86 10.43
N VAL A 45 -19.53 -6.74 9.58
CA VAL A 45 -20.38 -7.87 9.96
C VAL A 45 -19.64 -8.79 10.95
N GLN A 46 -20.25 -9.04 12.11
CA GLN A 46 -19.59 -9.75 13.21
C GLN A 46 -19.20 -11.18 12.83
N GLU A 47 -20.03 -11.86 12.04
CA GLU A 47 -19.75 -13.20 11.49
C GLU A 47 -18.52 -13.21 10.57
N SER A 48 -18.25 -12.08 9.91
CA SER A 48 -17.05 -11.90 9.09
C SER A 48 -15.83 -11.49 9.92
N LYS A 49 -16.04 -10.86 11.08
CA LYS A 49 -14.97 -10.50 12.03
C LYS A 49 -14.28 -11.72 12.61
N VAL A 50 -14.98 -12.83 12.84
CA VAL A 50 -14.37 -14.07 13.34
C VAL A 50 -13.42 -14.71 12.33
N LYS A 51 -13.54 -14.36 11.03
CA LYS A 51 -12.65 -14.86 9.97
C LYS A 51 -11.36 -14.07 9.84
N LEU A 52 -11.31 -12.90 10.49
CA LEU A 52 -10.12 -12.06 10.58
C LEU A 52 -9.05 -12.75 11.43
N TYR A 53 -7.79 -12.48 11.14
CA TYR A 53 -6.68 -13.00 11.91
C TYR A 53 -6.84 -12.67 13.40
N GLY A 54 -6.65 -13.68 14.25
CA GLY A 54 -6.90 -13.57 15.68
C GLY A 54 -8.35 -13.27 16.07
N ASN A 55 -9.34 -13.57 15.21
CA ASN A 55 -10.75 -13.23 15.40
C ASN A 55 -11.02 -11.73 15.50
N GLY A 56 -10.18 -10.91 14.87
CA GLY A 56 -10.41 -9.48 14.78
C GLY A 56 -10.22 -8.71 16.10
N PHE A 57 -9.50 -9.27 17.08
CA PHE A 57 -9.42 -8.76 18.45
C PHE A 57 -8.60 -7.47 18.64
N THR A 58 -7.84 -7.06 17.62
CA THR A 58 -6.92 -5.90 17.70
C THR A 58 -7.46 -4.69 16.95
N LEU A 59 -7.01 -4.44 15.73
CA LEU A 59 -7.23 -3.21 14.97
C LEU A 59 -8.60 -3.14 14.29
N TYR A 60 -9.46 -4.15 14.44
CA TYR A 60 -10.59 -4.37 13.54
C TYR A 60 -11.93 -3.99 14.16
N GLY A 61 -12.78 -3.34 13.37
CA GLY A 61 -14.06 -2.80 13.83
C GLY A 61 -13.94 -1.67 14.85
N LEU A 62 -12.87 -0.86 14.77
CA LEU A 62 -12.62 0.25 15.69
C LEU A 62 -12.90 1.62 15.07
N LEU A 63 -12.81 1.76 13.74
CA LEU A 63 -13.09 3.02 13.06
C LEU A 63 -14.59 3.33 13.04
N GLU A 64 -14.93 4.59 13.33
CA GLU A 64 -16.28 5.10 13.09
C GLU A 64 -16.60 5.10 11.59
N ASP A 65 -17.83 4.76 11.22
CA ASP A 65 -18.27 4.85 9.84
C ASP A 65 -18.64 6.30 9.50
N ILE A 66 -17.63 7.04 9.05
CA ILE A 66 -17.76 8.44 8.64
C ILE A 66 -18.14 8.47 7.15
N PRO A 67 -19.09 9.34 6.73
CA PRO A 67 -19.40 9.52 5.32
C PRO A 67 -18.17 10.06 4.58
N VAL A 68 -17.63 9.26 3.67
CA VAL A 68 -16.47 9.59 2.83
C VAL A 68 -16.82 9.24 1.39
N ASP A 69 -16.66 10.21 0.50
CA ASP A 69 -16.96 10.06 -0.92
C ASP A 69 -15.87 9.27 -1.66
N ARG A 70 -16.20 8.02 -1.98
CA ARG A 70 -15.33 7.06 -2.69
C ARG A 70 -15.72 6.88 -4.16
N THR A 71 -16.57 7.75 -4.69
CA THR A 71 -16.97 7.70 -6.10
C THR A 71 -15.90 8.33 -6.99
N GLU A 72 -15.85 7.92 -8.27
CA GLU A 72 -15.04 8.58 -9.31
C GLU A 72 -13.56 8.80 -8.95
N ILE A 73 -12.95 7.84 -8.25
CA ILE A 73 -11.56 7.94 -7.77
C ILE A 73 -10.57 8.15 -8.91
N ASP A 74 -10.74 7.44 -10.02
CA ASP A 74 -9.91 7.64 -11.22
C ASP A 74 -9.97 9.10 -11.70
N PHE A 75 -11.17 9.68 -11.86
CA PHE A 75 -11.32 11.09 -12.22
C PHE A 75 -10.68 12.03 -11.20
N LYS A 76 -10.85 11.78 -9.90
CA LYS A 76 -10.25 12.59 -8.83
C LYS A 76 -8.72 12.56 -8.87
N ILE A 77 -8.10 11.39 -9.09
CA ILE A 77 -6.64 11.27 -9.23
C ILE A 77 -6.17 12.06 -10.45
N ARG A 78 -6.80 11.87 -11.61
CA ARG A 78 -6.43 12.52 -12.87
C ARG A 78 -6.48 14.05 -12.79
N ASN A 79 -7.42 14.58 -12.02
CA ASN A 79 -7.58 16.02 -11.81
C ASN A 79 -6.78 16.56 -10.61
N GLY A 80 -5.92 15.76 -9.98
CA GLY A 80 -5.08 16.22 -8.87
C GLY A 80 -5.86 16.59 -7.60
N PHE A 81 -7.01 15.94 -7.35
CA PHE A 81 -7.85 16.21 -6.19
C PHE A 81 -7.18 15.87 -4.85
N PHE A 82 -6.27 14.90 -4.85
CA PHE A 82 -5.57 14.43 -3.67
C PHE A 82 -4.19 15.07 -3.57
N ASP A 83 -3.87 15.62 -2.40
CA ASP A 83 -2.54 16.15 -2.09
C ASP A 83 -1.51 15.02 -1.91
N LEU A 84 -1.96 13.87 -1.42
CA LEU A 84 -1.14 12.69 -1.18
C LEU A 84 -1.89 11.40 -1.52
N ILE A 85 -1.23 10.51 -2.26
CA ILE A 85 -1.69 9.17 -2.63
C ILE A 85 -0.76 8.16 -1.96
N ILE A 86 -1.32 7.24 -1.19
CA ILE A 86 -0.57 6.26 -0.41
C ILE A 86 -0.89 4.87 -0.95
N PHE A 87 0.16 4.13 -1.30
CA PHE A 87 0.10 2.70 -1.58
C PHE A 87 0.67 1.95 -0.36
N PRO A 88 -0.18 1.58 0.61
CA PRO A 88 0.24 1.06 1.91
C PRO A 88 0.80 -0.38 1.86
N ALA A 89 0.53 -1.13 0.79
CA ALA A 89 1.09 -2.45 0.57
C ALA A 89 1.32 -2.68 -0.93
N ILE A 90 2.44 -2.19 -1.44
CA ILE A 90 2.72 -2.13 -2.89
C ILE A 90 2.64 -3.49 -3.60
N PHE A 91 3.01 -4.58 -2.92
CA PHE A 91 2.90 -5.94 -3.48
C PHE A 91 1.46 -6.39 -3.70
N LYS A 92 0.51 -5.93 -2.86
CA LYS A 92 -0.93 -6.20 -3.00
C LYS A 92 -1.60 -5.20 -3.93
N ASN A 93 -1.12 -3.94 -3.95
CA ASN A 93 -1.71 -2.85 -4.73
C ASN A 93 -1.08 -2.66 -6.13
N PHE A 94 -0.20 -3.56 -6.58
CA PHE A 94 0.59 -3.31 -7.78
C PHE A 94 -0.24 -3.03 -9.03
N GLY A 95 -1.42 -3.65 -9.17
CA GLY A 95 -2.31 -3.41 -10.31
C GLY A 95 -2.73 -1.95 -10.42
N LEU A 96 -3.32 -1.41 -9.34
CA LEU A 96 -3.73 -0.01 -9.25
C LEU A 96 -2.55 0.96 -9.32
N PHE A 97 -1.39 0.54 -8.79
CA PHE A 97 -0.17 1.35 -8.91
C PHE A 97 0.24 1.54 -10.37
N ILE A 98 0.22 0.48 -11.18
CA ILE A 98 0.52 0.57 -12.62
C ILE A 98 -0.54 1.38 -13.36
N GLU A 99 -1.82 1.18 -13.03
CA GLU A 99 -2.94 1.91 -13.63
C GLU A 99 -2.81 3.42 -13.42
N PHE A 100 -2.52 3.84 -12.18
CA PHE A 100 -2.44 5.26 -11.83
C PHE A 100 -1.07 5.89 -12.06
N LEU A 101 -0.03 5.10 -12.35
CA LEU A 101 1.35 5.54 -12.54
C LEU A 101 1.51 6.85 -13.34
N PRO A 102 0.79 7.10 -14.46
CA PRO A 102 0.92 8.34 -15.22
C PRO A 102 0.59 9.63 -14.45
N TYR A 103 -0.16 9.51 -13.35
CA TYR A 103 -0.63 10.63 -12.52
C TYR A 103 0.11 10.72 -11.17
N LEU A 104 1.04 9.78 -10.91
CA LEU A 104 1.84 9.72 -9.70
C LEU A 104 3.18 10.45 -9.91
N ASN A 105 3.69 11.08 -8.87
CA ASN A 105 5.02 11.65 -8.83
C ASN A 105 5.60 11.60 -7.41
N PHE A 106 6.89 11.90 -7.29
CA PHE A 106 7.60 11.87 -6.01
C PHE A 106 6.97 12.74 -4.90
N ARG A 107 6.30 13.85 -5.27
CA ARG A 107 5.75 14.81 -4.30
C ARG A 107 4.37 14.44 -3.80
N ASN A 108 3.57 13.77 -4.63
CA ASN A 108 2.18 13.43 -4.30
C ASN A 108 2.00 11.95 -3.93
N THR A 109 3.05 11.13 -3.93
CA THR A 109 2.91 9.68 -3.75
C THR A 109 3.88 9.12 -2.71
N ALA A 110 3.35 8.33 -1.78
CA ALA A 110 4.12 7.54 -0.82
C ALA A 110 3.84 6.04 -1.03
N ILE A 111 4.90 5.25 -1.09
CA ILE A 111 4.86 3.81 -1.28
C ILE A 111 5.35 3.13 0.00
N ILE A 112 4.54 2.21 0.52
CA ILE A 112 4.87 1.43 1.70
C ILE A 112 5.02 -0.04 1.29
N ASP A 113 6.18 -0.58 1.58
CA ASP A 113 6.57 -1.97 1.40
C ASP A 113 6.74 -2.61 2.78
N GLY A 114 5.60 -3.07 3.30
CA GLY A 114 5.49 -3.79 4.57
C GLY A 114 5.73 -5.29 4.50
N ASP A 115 6.00 -5.84 3.31
CA ASP A 115 6.09 -7.29 3.14
C ASP A 115 7.28 -7.85 3.93
N ASP A 116 7.09 -9.03 4.53
CA ASP A 116 8.10 -9.74 5.34
C ASP A 116 9.11 -10.45 4.43
N THR A 117 9.64 -9.69 3.48
CA THR A 117 10.61 -10.17 2.52
C THR A 117 11.70 -9.13 2.36
N PRO A 118 12.96 -9.57 2.21
CA PRO A 118 14.05 -8.65 1.88
C PRO A 118 13.93 -8.09 0.45
N GLN A 119 12.99 -8.59 -0.37
CA GLN A 119 12.84 -8.20 -1.77
C GLN A 119 12.02 -6.92 -1.89
N PRO A 120 12.55 -5.86 -2.50
CA PRO A 120 11.75 -4.70 -2.83
C PRO A 120 10.78 -4.99 -3.98
N TYR A 121 9.74 -4.16 -4.08
CA TYR A 121 8.91 -4.10 -5.28
C TYR A 121 9.78 -4.01 -6.53
N GLY A 122 9.62 -4.97 -7.43
CA GLY A 122 10.26 -5.02 -8.74
C GLY A 122 11.33 -6.10 -8.83
N TYR A 123 11.66 -6.74 -7.69
CA TYR A 123 12.84 -7.60 -7.54
C TYR A 123 12.54 -8.95 -6.88
N ALA A 124 11.27 -9.22 -6.54
CA ALA A 124 10.88 -10.53 -6.08
C ALA A 124 11.02 -11.57 -7.20
N GLY A 125 11.51 -12.78 -6.87
CA GLY A 125 11.76 -13.84 -7.84
C GLY A 125 10.53 -14.22 -8.69
N LYS A 126 9.32 -14.07 -8.14
CA LYS A 126 8.06 -14.27 -8.88
C LYS A 126 7.94 -13.38 -10.13
N TRP A 127 8.47 -12.17 -10.10
CA TRP A 127 8.37 -11.22 -11.22
C TRP A 127 9.49 -11.40 -12.23
N TRP A 128 10.66 -11.83 -11.77
CA TRP A 128 11.75 -12.18 -12.67
C TRP A 128 11.48 -13.44 -13.51
N ARG A 129 10.66 -14.37 -13.00
CA ARG A 129 10.29 -15.60 -13.74
C ARG A 129 9.36 -15.35 -14.93
N GLU A 130 8.69 -14.22 -14.98
CA GLU A 130 7.67 -13.90 -15.98
C GLU A 130 8.10 -12.66 -16.78
N PRO A 131 8.52 -12.80 -18.05
CA PRO A 131 9.09 -11.71 -18.85
C PRO A 131 8.25 -10.43 -18.93
N LYS A 132 6.92 -10.56 -18.90
CA LYS A 132 5.99 -9.41 -18.91
C LYS A 132 6.18 -8.46 -17.72
N TRP A 133 6.79 -8.91 -16.62
CA TRP A 133 7.02 -8.11 -15.41
C TRP A 133 8.44 -7.55 -15.28
N TRP A 134 9.34 -7.84 -16.24
CA TRP A 134 10.73 -7.37 -16.16
C TRP A 134 10.86 -5.85 -16.15
N PHE A 135 9.93 -5.18 -16.82
CA PHE A 135 9.88 -3.72 -16.95
C PHE A 135 8.93 -3.05 -15.95
N LEU A 136 8.56 -3.74 -14.87
CA LEU A 136 7.82 -3.09 -13.78
C LEU A 136 8.62 -1.87 -13.27
N PRO A 137 7.97 -0.71 -13.10
CA PRO A 137 8.61 0.52 -12.63
C PRO A 137 9.28 0.29 -11.28
N LYS A 138 10.48 0.83 -11.11
CA LYS A 138 11.21 0.70 -9.85
C LYS A 138 10.72 1.74 -8.86
N ALA A 139 9.64 1.43 -8.15
CA ALA A 139 8.95 2.35 -7.26
C ALA A 139 9.89 3.05 -6.26
N HIS A 140 10.86 2.32 -5.70
CA HIS A 140 11.84 2.84 -4.75
C HIS A 140 12.80 3.92 -5.31
N GLN A 141 12.88 4.08 -6.64
CA GLN A 141 13.71 5.10 -7.30
C GLN A 141 12.91 6.34 -7.68
N GLN A 142 11.58 6.23 -7.76
CA GLN A 142 10.71 7.27 -8.33
C GLN A 142 9.84 7.97 -7.29
N PHE A 143 9.60 7.33 -6.15
CA PHE A 143 8.65 7.78 -5.14
C PHE A 143 9.27 7.76 -3.75
N LEU A 144 8.63 8.46 -2.80
CA LEU A 144 8.93 8.29 -1.39
C LEU A 144 8.61 6.85 -0.99
N TYR A 145 9.62 6.07 -0.62
CA TYR A 145 9.50 4.62 -0.45
C TYR A 145 9.94 4.20 0.94
N PHE A 146 9.01 3.61 1.68
CA PHE A 146 9.29 2.94 2.95
C PHE A 146 9.42 1.44 2.71
N LYS A 147 10.53 0.86 3.18
CA LYS A 147 10.68 -0.59 3.33
C LYS A 147 10.75 -0.91 4.81
N ARG A 148 10.02 -1.94 5.25
CA ARG A 148 10.06 -2.41 6.65
C ARG A 148 11.48 -2.66 7.14
N GLU A 149 12.30 -3.31 6.32
CA GLU A 149 13.67 -3.69 6.65
C GLU A 149 14.61 -3.49 5.45
N TRP A 150 15.65 -2.68 5.65
CA TRP A 150 16.78 -2.58 4.75
C TRP A 150 17.90 -3.46 5.26
N THR A 151 18.17 -4.56 4.56
CA THR A 151 19.21 -5.52 4.91
C THR A 151 20.24 -5.63 3.79
N LEU A 152 21.40 -6.24 4.06
CA LEU A 152 22.36 -6.60 3.01
C LEU A 152 21.71 -7.49 1.94
N GLU A 153 20.82 -8.40 2.35
CA GLU A 153 20.05 -9.21 1.41
C GLU A 153 19.18 -8.34 0.50
N THR A 154 18.59 -7.25 1.00
CA THR A 154 17.81 -6.32 0.17
C THR A 154 18.65 -5.73 -0.96
N ILE A 155 19.89 -5.32 -0.68
CA ILE A 155 20.81 -4.79 -1.69
C ILE A 155 21.09 -5.84 -2.77
N ARG A 156 21.29 -7.10 -2.36
CA ARG A 156 21.51 -8.22 -3.30
C ARG A 156 20.31 -8.48 -4.21
N HIS A 157 19.09 -8.25 -3.73
CA HIS A 157 17.89 -8.42 -4.56
C HIS A 157 17.78 -7.38 -5.67
N PHE A 158 18.36 -6.19 -5.53
CA PHE A 158 18.44 -5.24 -6.64
C PHE A 158 19.20 -5.79 -7.86
N TRP A 159 20.05 -6.79 -7.62
CA TRP A 159 20.80 -7.52 -8.65
C TRP A 159 20.28 -8.94 -8.84
N PHE A 160 19.04 -9.25 -8.43
CA PHE A 160 18.43 -10.58 -8.51
C PHE A 160 19.26 -11.70 -7.86
N LYS A 161 20.09 -11.35 -6.86
CA LYS A 161 21.10 -12.23 -6.23
C LYS A 161 22.12 -12.85 -7.21
N LEU A 162 22.31 -12.27 -8.39
CA LEU A 162 23.31 -12.72 -9.36
C LEU A 162 24.74 -12.58 -8.80
N PRO A 163 25.11 -11.50 -8.08
CA PRO A 163 26.44 -11.39 -7.51
C PRO A 163 26.65 -12.34 -6.32
N PRO A 164 27.86 -12.92 -6.18
CA PRO A 164 28.22 -13.72 -5.02
C PRO A 164 28.27 -12.86 -3.74
N VAL A 165 28.04 -13.51 -2.59
CA VAL A 165 27.79 -12.86 -1.29
C VAL A 165 28.90 -11.87 -0.88
N PHE A 166 30.15 -12.15 -1.23
CA PHE A 166 31.31 -11.34 -0.83
C PHE A 166 31.52 -10.05 -1.64
N ILE A 167 30.68 -9.78 -2.64
CA ILE A 167 30.76 -8.58 -3.50
C ILE A 167 29.74 -7.50 -3.08
N CYS A 168 28.81 -7.82 -2.18
CA CYS A 168 27.68 -6.95 -1.82
C CYS A 168 27.73 -6.45 -0.38
#